data_AF-K0S031-F1
#
_entry.id   AF-K0S031-F1
#
_cell.length_a   1.000
_cell.length_b   1.000
_cell.length_c   1.000
_cell.angle_alpha   90.00
_cell.angle_beta   90.00
_cell.angle_gamma   90.00
#
_symmetry.space_group_name_H-M   'P 1'
#
loop_
_entity.id
_entity.type
_entity.pdbx_description
1 polymer ?
#
loop_
_entity_poly.entity_id
_entity_poly.type
_entity_poly.pdbx_seq_one_letter_code
_entity_poly.pdbx_strand_id
1 'polypeptide(L)'
;SSGDEPIVKRQKKKKKRGTNHSAKPKKKVKREVAAIRSVREEMMVKTDELALSKDVKSKEQIWQEVKKIAMPYRNSGEPIDKMTKEQCYRRIDNVKRDSMKGDIIQQTVERWSGPRKEAFIHAYTQFADEEGQQKMIVFSRLPLLLLFNGKQVYFDGTFHCVPLPFKQLLIVMVFCDREQKYVPGIWILLTGKTKRCYYEAISWFARCKKDGEMPDINYTGVDFEPAFFQAIDKFLKDTFRVGCDFHYKQGPKKKCDEIGMPKPLTSLILTYLDYARVLPMEEMKDKGIYYLQHLIYDQASLLPDLDDGFPYAKWLVFWEYFERVWCRDDFLAVWSLDGLDEEKVELQNKTNCILERYNRRLNEKFPRRHPNLLAFAKSLFEESTHWINVLDDVAAGLESEGSYEKAKIVSVPGTYADFDTKKYKKVFGAGFRKKAELPKKAFNRKTSAKDKKAKAARAIAKMGK
;
A
#
# COMPACT_ATOMS: atom_id res chain seq x y z
N SER A 1 -46.69 0.13 27.12
CA SER A 1 -47.52 -0.78 26.31
C SER A 1 -46.55 -1.54 25.41
N SER A 2 -45.84 -2.53 25.97
CA SER A 2 -46.18 -3.97 25.95
C SER A 2 -45.98 -4.58 24.55
N GLY A 3 -45.13 -5.57 24.33
CA GLY A 3 -44.30 -6.34 25.24
C GLY A 3 -43.28 -7.18 24.48
N ASP A 4 -42.10 -7.31 25.08
CA ASP A 4 -41.10 -8.31 24.77
C ASP A 4 -41.51 -9.65 25.38
N GLU A 5 -41.41 -10.74 24.63
CA GLU A 5 -41.31 -12.08 25.20
C GLU A 5 -40.19 -12.91 24.55
N PRO A 6 -39.55 -13.81 25.32
CA PRO A 6 -38.19 -14.26 25.07
C PRO A 6 -38.10 -15.72 24.58
N ILE A 7 -37.06 -15.99 23.79
CA ILE A 7 -36.74 -17.34 23.29
C ILE A 7 -36.09 -18.17 24.41
N VAL A 8 -36.84 -19.17 24.88
CA VAL A 8 -36.45 -20.09 25.96
C VAL A 8 -35.50 -21.20 25.47
N LYS A 9 -34.37 -21.31 26.16
CA LYS A 9 -33.38 -22.39 26.09
C LYS A 9 -33.98 -23.75 26.46
N ARG A 10 -33.93 -24.74 25.55
CA ARG A 10 -34.23 -26.15 25.88
C ARG A 10 -32.99 -26.84 26.50
N GLN A 11 -33.03 -26.99 27.83
CA GLN A 11 -32.16 -27.91 28.57
C GLN A 11 -32.70 -29.35 28.53
N LYS A 12 -31.77 -30.30 28.33
CA LYS A 12 -31.97 -31.75 28.48
C LYS A 12 -32.20 -32.11 29.96
N LYS A 13 -33.24 -32.91 30.27
CA LYS A 13 -33.31 -33.70 31.51
C LYS A 13 -33.83 -35.13 31.28
N LYS A 14 -33.20 -36.03 32.04
CA LYS A 14 -33.23 -37.50 32.07
C LYS A 14 -34.56 -38.12 32.54
N LYS A 15 -34.85 -39.37 32.11
CA LYS A 15 -35.38 -40.51 32.91
C LYS A 15 -35.36 -41.78 32.02
N LYS A 16 -34.41 -42.71 32.18
CA LYS A 16 -34.31 -43.89 33.10
C LYS A 16 -35.40 -44.96 32.95
N ARG A 17 -35.00 -46.15 32.48
CA ARG A 17 -35.43 -47.53 32.82
C ARG A 17 -34.50 -48.47 32.02
N GLY A 18 -33.87 -49.52 32.50
CA GLY A 18 -33.82 -50.17 33.80
C GLY A 18 -32.58 -51.08 33.87
N THR A 19 -32.22 -51.40 35.09
CA THR A 19 -31.20 -52.30 35.63
C THR A 19 -31.08 -53.67 34.93
N ASN A 20 -29.87 -54.22 34.76
CA ASN A 20 -29.38 -55.27 35.68
C ASN A 20 -27.93 -55.76 35.41
N HIS A 21 -27.21 -55.93 36.53
CA HIS A 21 -26.21 -56.97 36.83
C HIS A 21 -24.73 -56.77 36.41
N SER A 22 -23.95 -56.30 37.40
CA SER A 22 -22.81 -57.01 38.02
C SER A 22 -21.89 -57.88 37.13
N ALA A 23 -20.62 -57.46 36.97
CA ALA A 23 -19.44 -58.15 37.55
C ALA A 23 -18.12 -57.88 36.78
N LYS A 24 -17.14 -57.32 37.52
CA LYS A 24 -15.66 -57.51 37.49
C LYS A 24 -14.83 -57.29 36.20
N PRO A 25 -13.57 -56.82 36.33
CA PRO A 25 -12.84 -56.11 35.27
C PRO A 25 -12.15 -57.08 34.31
N LYS A 26 -12.39 -56.93 33.01
CA LYS A 26 -11.63 -57.64 31.97
C LYS A 26 -10.77 -56.65 31.17
N LYS A 27 -9.45 -56.82 31.37
CA LYS A 27 -8.29 -56.49 30.52
C LYS A 27 -8.53 -55.47 29.38
N LYS A 28 -7.77 -54.37 29.42
CA LYS A 28 -7.48 -53.51 28.26
C LYS A 28 -7.02 -54.39 27.08
N VAL A 29 -7.90 -54.61 26.11
CA VAL A 29 -7.52 -55.07 24.79
C VAL A 29 -7.08 -53.82 24.03
N LYS A 30 -5.77 -53.71 23.75
CA LYS A 30 -5.27 -52.81 22.70
C LYS A 30 -5.99 -53.21 21.41
N ARG A 31 -6.90 -52.37 20.91
CA ARG A 31 -7.30 -52.44 19.50
C ARG A 31 -6.08 -52.03 18.69
N GLU A 32 -5.41 -52.99 18.08
CA GLU A 32 -4.50 -52.71 16.98
C GLU A 32 -5.30 -51.99 15.90
N VAL A 33 -4.96 -50.74 15.65
CA VAL A 33 -5.46 -49.99 14.50
C VAL A 33 -4.75 -50.59 13.30
N ALA A 34 -5.47 -51.32 12.46
CA ALA A 34 -4.92 -51.86 11.23
C ALA A 34 -4.26 -50.72 10.44
N ALA A 35 -3.00 -50.93 10.03
CA ALA A 35 -2.24 -49.93 9.28
C ALA A 35 -2.95 -49.66 7.95
N ILE A 36 -3.53 -48.46 7.80
CA ILE A 36 -4.16 -48.04 6.54
C ILE A 36 -3.05 -47.83 5.51
N ARG A 37 -3.04 -48.61 4.45
CA ARG A 37 -2.14 -48.41 3.30
C ARG A 37 -2.65 -47.21 2.48
N SER A 38 -1.83 -46.18 2.28
CA SER A 38 -2.21 -45.00 1.49
C SER A 38 -1.50 -45.00 0.14
N VAL A 39 -2.28 -44.85 -0.94
CA VAL A 39 -1.79 -44.62 -2.31
C VAL A 39 -2.14 -43.20 -2.79
N ARG A 40 -2.64 -42.37 -1.87
CA ARG A 40 -3.17 -41.04 -2.16
C ARG A 40 -2.10 -40.11 -2.75
N GLU A 41 -0.89 -40.13 -2.21
CA GLU A 41 0.22 -39.29 -2.67
C GLU A 41 0.63 -39.65 -4.10
N GLU A 42 0.79 -40.93 -4.40
CA GLU A 42 1.10 -41.42 -5.76
C GLU A 42 0.01 -41.02 -6.76
N MET A 43 -1.26 -41.12 -6.36
CA MET A 43 -2.38 -40.66 -7.19
C MET A 43 -2.38 -39.14 -7.40
N MET A 44 -1.93 -38.35 -6.40
CA MET A 44 -1.80 -36.89 -6.53
C MET A 44 -0.68 -36.52 -7.50
N VAL A 45 0.50 -37.10 -7.34
CA VAL A 45 1.65 -36.90 -8.23
C VAL A 45 1.29 -37.26 -9.67
N LYS A 46 0.65 -38.43 -9.88
CA LYS A 46 0.28 -38.85 -11.23
C LYS A 46 -0.80 -37.97 -11.87
N THR A 47 -1.73 -37.47 -11.06
CA THR A 47 -2.73 -36.48 -11.51
C THR A 47 -2.04 -35.21 -11.99
N ASP A 48 -1.04 -34.70 -11.27
CA ASP A 48 -0.32 -33.46 -11.62
C ASP A 48 0.52 -33.64 -12.89
N GLU A 49 1.28 -34.74 -12.99
CA GLU A 49 2.07 -35.09 -14.18
C GLU A 49 1.19 -35.11 -15.45
N LEU A 50 0.05 -35.79 -15.38
CA LEU A 50 -0.86 -35.93 -16.53
C LEU A 50 -1.62 -34.64 -16.83
N ALA A 51 -1.91 -33.82 -15.82
CA ALA A 51 -2.57 -32.53 -16.00
C ALA A 51 -1.65 -31.49 -16.66
N LEU A 52 -0.33 -31.58 -16.45
CA LEU A 52 0.71 -30.70 -17.00
C LEU A 52 1.38 -31.24 -18.28
N SER A 53 0.99 -32.45 -18.73
CA SER A 53 1.52 -33.05 -19.96
C SER A 53 1.20 -32.22 -21.21
N LYS A 54 2.12 -32.25 -22.20
CA LYS A 54 1.89 -31.66 -23.54
C LYS A 54 0.80 -32.38 -24.34
N ASP A 55 0.50 -33.63 -24.02
CA ASP A 55 -0.59 -34.39 -24.63
C ASP A 55 -1.94 -33.97 -24.03
N VAL A 56 -2.83 -33.46 -24.87
CA VAL A 56 -4.17 -33.02 -24.45
C VAL A 56 -5.02 -34.24 -24.08
N LYS A 57 -5.16 -34.49 -22.77
CA LYS A 57 -6.04 -35.53 -22.20
C LYS A 57 -7.24 -34.88 -21.50
N SER A 58 -8.43 -35.45 -21.72
CA SER A 58 -9.64 -35.11 -20.98
C SER A 58 -9.53 -35.53 -19.51
N LYS A 59 -10.34 -34.93 -18.63
CA LYS A 59 -10.37 -35.31 -17.20
C LYS A 59 -10.67 -36.80 -17.02
N GLU A 60 -11.54 -37.36 -17.87
CA GLU A 60 -11.86 -38.78 -17.85
C GLU A 60 -10.63 -39.62 -18.23
N GLN A 61 -9.92 -39.28 -19.30
CA GLN A 61 -8.70 -39.99 -19.72
C GLN A 61 -7.62 -39.96 -18.64
N ILE A 62 -7.42 -38.82 -17.97
CA ILE A 62 -6.50 -38.69 -16.83
C ILE A 62 -6.94 -39.62 -15.68
N TRP A 63 -8.24 -39.64 -15.35
CA TRP A 63 -8.76 -40.52 -14.32
C TRP A 63 -8.60 -42.00 -14.65
N GLN A 64 -8.75 -42.40 -15.92
CA GLN A 64 -8.56 -43.79 -16.35
C GLN A 64 -7.12 -44.28 -16.09
N GLU A 65 -6.14 -43.38 -16.16
CA GLU A 65 -4.74 -43.69 -15.84
C GLU A 65 -4.47 -43.66 -14.34
N VAL A 66 -4.92 -42.62 -13.64
CA VAL A 66 -4.67 -42.43 -12.19
C VAL A 66 -5.31 -43.56 -11.36
N LYS A 67 -6.51 -44.03 -11.73
CA LYS A 67 -7.18 -45.10 -10.98
C LYS A 67 -6.44 -46.45 -11.01
N LYS A 68 -5.56 -46.68 -12.00
CA LYS A 68 -4.76 -47.91 -12.12
C LYS A 68 -3.83 -48.09 -10.91
N ILE A 69 -3.39 -47.00 -10.27
CA ILE A 69 -2.56 -47.04 -9.06
C ILE A 69 -3.28 -47.74 -7.90
N ALA A 70 -4.60 -47.55 -7.79
CA ALA A 70 -5.42 -48.15 -6.74
C ALA A 70 -6.01 -49.52 -7.11
N MET A 71 -5.91 -49.96 -8.37
CA MET A 71 -6.54 -51.21 -8.85
C MET A 71 -5.95 -52.50 -8.25
N PRO A 72 -4.62 -52.66 -8.09
CA PRO A 72 -4.03 -53.86 -7.51
C PRO A 72 -4.54 -54.18 -6.09
N TYR A 73 -5.01 -53.15 -5.40
CA TYR A 73 -5.46 -53.24 -4.01
C TYR A 73 -6.99 -53.38 -3.88
N ARG A 74 -7.73 -53.45 -4.99
CA ARG A 74 -9.21 -53.49 -4.97
C ARG A 74 -9.76 -54.74 -4.27
N ASN A 75 -9.01 -55.83 -4.29
CA ASN A 75 -9.41 -57.14 -3.76
C ASN A 75 -8.62 -57.56 -2.50
N SER A 76 -7.79 -56.68 -1.91
CA SER A 76 -6.93 -57.04 -0.77
C SER A 76 -7.67 -57.14 0.57
N GLY A 77 -8.94 -56.73 0.64
CA GLY A 77 -9.73 -56.72 1.88
C GLY A 77 -9.31 -55.64 2.90
N GLU A 78 -8.25 -54.88 2.62
CA GLU A 78 -7.70 -53.86 3.50
C GLU A 78 -8.27 -52.46 3.17
N PRO A 79 -8.55 -51.61 4.20
CA PRO A 79 -8.90 -50.21 3.96
C PRO A 79 -7.72 -49.46 3.34
N ILE A 80 -7.93 -48.88 2.16
CA ILE A 80 -6.92 -48.09 1.44
C ILE A 80 -7.34 -46.63 1.39
N ASP A 81 -6.41 -45.73 1.76
CA ASP A 81 -6.59 -44.30 1.52
C ASP A 81 -6.20 -43.94 0.07
N LYS A 82 -7.17 -43.42 -0.68
CA LYS A 82 -7.08 -43.16 -2.13
C LYS A 82 -7.82 -41.89 -2.51
N MET A 83 -7.52 -41.36 -3.70
CA MET A 83 -8.27 -40.25 -4.27
C MET A 83 -9.59 -40.72 -4.91
N THR A 84 -10.67 -39.94 -4.71
CA THR A 84 -11.90 -40.12 -5.49
C THR A 84 -11.79 -39.45 -6.86
N LYS A 85 -12.69 -39.80 -7.78
CA LYS A 85 -12.77 -39.19 -9.12
C LYS A 85 -12.98 -37.67 -9.03
N GLU A 86 -13.84 -37.21 -8.13
CA GLU A 86 -14.14 -35.79 -7.90
C GLU A 86 -12.95 -35.05 -7.28
N GLN A 87 -12.16 -35.72 -6.42
CA GLN A 87 -10.92 -35.17 -5.88
C GLN A 87 -9.86 -35.03 -6.99
N CYS A 88 -9.76 -36.01 -7.89
CA CYS A 88 -8.90 -35.95 -9.07
C CYS A 88 -9.32 -34.80 -9.99
N TYR A 89 -10.61 -34.67 -10.31
CA TYR A 89 -11.12 -33.61 -11.20
C TYR A 89 -10.87 -32.21 -10.63
N ARG A 90 -11.17 -32.00 -9.34
CA ARG A 90 -10.87 -30.73 -8.66
C ARG A 90 -9.37 -30.43 -8.67
N ARG A 91 -8.52 -31.45 -8.50
CA ARG A 91 -7.06 -31.27 -8.56
C ARG A 91 -6.60 -30.89 -9.97
N ILE A 92 -7.11 -31.54 -11.01
CA ILE A 92 -6.84 -31.17 -12.42
C ILE A 92 -7.19 -29.70 -12.66
N ASP A 93 -8.37 -29.26 -12.22
CA ASP A 93 -8.81 -27.86 -12.37
C ASP A 93 -7.89 -26.88 -11.62
N ASN A 94 -7.48 -27.24 -10.40
CA ASN A 94 -6.54 -26.42 -9.61
C ASN A 94 -5.18 -26.31 -10.29
N VAL A 95 -4.60 -27.44 -10.71
CA VAL A 95 -3.28 -27.51 -11.35
C VAL A 95 -3.26 -26.75 -12.67
N LYS A 96 -4.27 -26.93 -13.52
CA LYS A 96 -4.37 -26.18 -14.78
C LYS A 96 -4.59 -24.67 -14.56
N ARG A 97 -5.41 -24.30 -13.57
CA ARG A 97 -5.60 -22.89 -13.21
C ARG A 97 -4.32 -22.27 -12.65
N ASP A 98 -3.57 -23.00 -11.84
CA ASP A 98 -2.32 -22.53 -11.26
C ASP A 98 -1.19 -22.49 -12.30
N SER A 99 -1.17 -23.38 -13.29
CA SER A 99 -0.24 -23.31 -14.42
C SER A 99 -0.56 -22.13 -15.37
N MET A 100 -1.86 -21.84 -15.60
CA MET A 100 -2.32 -20.71 -16.40
C MET A 100 -2.02 -19.33 -15.76
N LYS A 101 -1.80 -19.26 -14.44
CA LYS A 101 -1.33 -18.02 -13.79
C LYS A 101 0.06 -17.58 -14.27
N GLY A 102 0.89 -18.52 -14.74
CA GLY A 102 2.18 -18.22 -15.39
C GLY A 102 2.05 -17.70 -16.83
N ASP A 103 0.91 -17.95 -17.47
CA ASP A 103 0.72 -17.73 -18.91
C ASP A 103 0.16 -16.32 -19.21
N ILE A 104 -0.76 -15.80 -18.40
CA ILE A 104 -1.36 -14.48 -18.67
C ILE A 104 -0.34 -13.34 -18.64
N ILE A 105 0.64 -13.39 -17.72
CA ILE A 105 1.71 -12.37 -17.68
C ILE A 105 2.54 -12.46 -18.95
N GLN A 106 2.99 -13.68 -19.29
CA GLN A 106 3.83 -13.90 -20.47
C GLN A 106 3.09 -13.54 -21.77
N GLN A 107 1.84 -13.96 -21.94
CA GLN A 107 0.97 -13.57 -23.06
C GLN A 107 0.78 -12.05 -23.14
N THR A 108 0.61 -11.37 -22.01
CA THR A 108 0.48 -9.91 -22.01
C THR A 108 1.79 -9.28 -22.46
N VAL A 109 2.92 -9.73 -21.92
CA VAL A 109 4.25 -9.23 -22.30
C VAL A 109 4.51 -9.47 -23.78
N GLU A 110 4.31 -10.68 -24.29
CA GLU A 110 4.51 -11.02 -25.71
C GLU A 110 3.59 -10.22 -26.64
N ARG A 111 2.34 -9.99 -26.25
CA ARG A 111 1.37 -9.23 -27.05
C ARG A 111 1.72 -7.76 -27.22
N TRP A 112 2.29 -7.14 -26.19
CA TRP A 112 2.47 -5.69 -26.12
C TRP A 112 3.94 -5.25 -26.14
N SER A 113 4.88 -6.20 -26.13
CA SER A 113 6.30 -5.93 -26.35
C SER A 113 6.63 -5.92 -27.84
N GLY A 114 7.79 -5.37 -28.18
CA GLY A 114 8.26 -5.32 -29.57
C GLY A 114 9.38 -4.32 -29.74
N PRO A 115 9.69 -3.91 -30.98
CA PRO A 115 10.60 -2.81 -31.24
C PRO A 115 10.14 -1.55 -30.50
N ARG A 116 11.08 -0.76 -29.96
CA ARG A 116 10.78 0.40 -29.09
C ARG A 116 9.75 1.39 -29.67
N LYS A 117 9.69 1.53 -31.00
CA LYS A 117 8.74 2.43 -31.69
C LYS A 117 7.28 1.95 -31.60
N GLU A 118 7.08 0.64 -31.49
CA GLU A 118 5.76 -0.01 -31.52
C GLU A 118 5.36 -0.60 -30.17
N ALA A 119 6.35 -0.83 -29.30
CA ALA A 119 6.16 -1.39 -27.97
C ALA A 119 5.23 -0.53 -27.11
N PHE A 120 4.37 -1.21 -26.38
CA PHE A 120 3.65 -0.65 -25.24
C PHE A 120 4.22 -1.15 -23.91
N ILE A 121 4.67 -2.41 -23.86
CA ILE A 121 5.46 -2.95 -22.76
C ILE A 121 6.94 -2.81 -23.12
N HIS A 122 7.68 -2.04 -22.33
CA HIS A 122 9.11 -1.82 -22.55
C HIS A 122 10.00 -2.68 -21.67
N ALA A 123 9.47 -3.22 -20.57
CA ALA A 123 10.21 -4.15 -19.72
C ALA A 123 9.28 -5.09 -18.95
N TYR A 124 9.73 -6.33 -18.84
CA TYR A 124 9.27 -7.30 -17.85
C TYR A 124 10.49 -7.83 -17.10
N THR A 125 10.57 -7.59 -15.80
CA THR A 125 11.71 -8.00 -14.97
C THR A 125 11.22 -8.85 -13.80
N GLN A 126 11.98 -9.92 -13.51
CA GLN A 126 11.78 -10.74 -12.32
C GLN A 126 13.04 -10.65 -11.47
N PHE A 127 12.88 -10.44 -10.17
CA PHE A 127 13.99 -10.34 -9.22
C PHE A 127 13.54 -10.85 -7.85
N ALA A 128 14.48 -11.07 -6.94
CA ALA A 128 14.18 -11.46 -5.56
C ALA A 128 14.55 -10.34 -4.60
N ASP A 129 13.81 -10.25 -3.50
CA ASP A 129 14.09 -9.39 -2.36
C ASP A 129 13.68 -10.04 -1.03
N GLU A 130 13.69 -9.28 0.06
CA GLU A 130 13.31 -9.75 1.39
C GLU A 130 11.86 -10.29 1.51
N GLU A 131 10.96 -9.92 0.60
CA GLU A 131 9.57 -10.41 0.53
C GLU A 131 9.41 -11.58 -0.46
N GLY A 132 10.49 -12.05 -1.08
CA GLY A 132 10.50 -13.18 -2.01
C GLY A 132 10.60 -12.76 -3.47
N GLN A 133 9.95 -13.50 -4.37
CA GLN A 133 10.02 -13.23 -5.80
C GLN A 133 9.13 -12.05 -6.18
N GLN A 134 9.75 -11.03 -6.77
CA GLN A 134 9.11 -9.85 -7.29
C GLN A 134 9.04 -9.86 -8.83
N LYS A 135 8.06 -9.12 -9.34
CA LYS A 135 7.85 -8.88 -10.76
C LYS A 135 7.59 -7.39 -11.00
N MET A 136 8.13 -6.89 -12.09
CA MET A 136 7.91 -5.53 -12.58
C MET A 136 7.50 -5.57 -14.05
N ILE A 137 6.44 -4.84 -14.43
CA ILE A 137 6.07 -4.59 -15.83
C ILE A 137 6.02 -3.08 -16.05
N VAL A 138 6.66 -2.61 -17.12
CA VAL A 138 6.68 -1.20 -17.48
C VAL A 138 5.90 -0.96 -18.77
N PHE A 139 4.89 -0.09 -18.69
CA PHE A 139 4.05 0.33 -19.80
C PHE A 139 4.33 1.79 -20.17
N SER A 140 4.49 2.07 -21.46
CA SER A 140 4.57 3.42 -22.01
C SER A 140 4.44 3.37 -23.54
N ARG A 141 4.38 4.54 -24.20
CA ARG A 141 4.45 4.66 -25.66
C ARG A 141 5.58 5.61 -25.99
N LEU A 142 6.28 5.37 -27.11
CA LEU A 142 7.43 6.21 -27.49
C LEU A 142 7.13 7.72 -27.47
N PRO A 143 6.01 8.24 -28.02
CA PRO A 143 5.71 9.68 -27.93
C PRO A 143 5.69 10.21 -26.49
N LEU A 144 5.16 9.43 -25.55
CA LEU A 144 5.11 9.79 -24.14
C LEU A 144 6.47 9.67 -23.45
N LEU A 145 7.29 8.67 -23.81
CA LEU A 145 8.66 8.55 -23.30
C LEU A 145 9.54 9.75 -23.69
N LEU A 146 9.28 10.35 -24.86
CA LEU A 146 10.04 11.50 -25.34
C LEU A 146 9.74 12.80 -24.56
N LEU A 147 8.67 12.82 -23.75
CA LEU A 147 8.31 13.97 -22.91
C LEU A 147 9.24 14.12 -21.69
N PHE A 148 9.96 13.08 -21.29
CA PHE A 148 10.88 13.10 -20.13
C PHE A 148 12.23 13.80 -20.42
N ASN A 149 12.18 14.87 -21.21
CA ASN A 149 13.14 15.96 -21.23
C ASN A 149 12.63 17.19 -20.44
N GLY A 150 11.41 17.10 -19.88
CA GLY A 150 10.79 18.18 -19.11
C GLY A 150 11.36 18.31 -17.70
N LYS A 151 11.40 19.55 -17.20
CA LYS A 151 12.01 19.89 -15.91
C LYS A 151 11.35 19.23 -14.70
N GLN A 152 10.10 18.79 -14.80
CA GLN A 152 9.31 18.35 -13.65
C GLN A 152 8.71 16.95 -13.87
N VAL A 153 9.02 16.04 -12.96
CA VAL A 153 8.50 14.68 -12.94
C VAL A 153 7.85 14.37 -11.61
N TYR A 154 6.78 13.59 -11.64
CA TYR A 154 5.99 13.27 -10.48
C TYR A 154 5.74 11.77 -10.42
N PHE A 155 5.92 11.19 -9.23
CA PHE A 155 5.71 9.78 -8.98
C PHE A 155 4.59 9.58 -7.96
N ASP A 156 3.63 8.73 -8.28
CA ASP A 156 2.52 8.44 -7.38
C ASP A 156 2.05 6.99 -7.50
N GLY A 157 1.75 6.36 -6.37
CA GLY A 157 1.33 4.98 -6.28
C GLY A 157 -0.19 4.83 -6.12
N THR A 158 -0.86 4.18 -7.08
CA THR A 158 -2.26 3.75 -6.92
C THR A 158 -2.38 2.25 -6.65
N PHE A 159 -3.40 1.86 -5.87
CA PHE A 159 -3.57 0.48 -5.38
C PHE A 159 -4.91 -0.15 -5.80
N HIS A 160 -5.89 0.65 -6.24
CA HIS A 160 -7.25 0.17 -6.44
C HIS A 160 -7.43 -0.62 -7.75
N CYS A 161 -6.91 -0.08 -8.86
CA CYS A 161 -7.03 -0.67 -10.20
C CYS A 161 -5.96 -1.72 -10.54
N VAL A 162 -5.22 -2.23 -9.54
CA VAL A 162 -4.01 -3.03 -9.77
C VAL A 162 -4.33 -4.52 -9.96
N PRO A 163 -3.96 -5.16 -11.09
CA PRO A 163 -4.15 -6.60 -11.30
C PRO A 163 -3.38 -7.46 -10.30
N LEU A 164 -3.95 -8.58 -9.86
CA LEU A 164 -3.17 -9.60 -9.13
C LEU A 164 -2.17 -10.29 -10.07
N PRO A 165 -0.95 -10.64 -9.60
CA PRO A 165 -0.45 -10.57 -8.22
C PRO A 165 0.24 -9.23 -7.86
N PHE A 166 0.11 -8.19 -8.68
CA PHE A 166 0.73 -6.89 -8.41
C PHE A 166 0.02 -6.20 -7.23
N LYS A 167 0.80 -5.44 -6.44
CA LYS A 167 0.32 -4.75 -5.23
C LYS A 167 0.17 -3.24 -5.45
N GLN A 168 0.89 -2.67 -6.43
CA GLN A 168 0.81 -1.25 -6.77
C GLN A 168 1.04 -1.00 -8.26
N LEU A 169 0.47 0.10 -8.73
CA LEU A 169 0.79 0.75 -10.00
C LEU A 169 1.45 2.09 -9.67
N LEU A 170 2.73 2.23 -9.97
CA LEU A 170 3.46 3.49 -9.89
C LEU A 170 3.28 4.25 -11.21
N ILE A 171 2.74 5.45 -11.13
CA ILE A 171 2.51 6.34 -12.25
C ILE A 171 3.63 7.37 -12.28
N VAL A 172 4.23 7.56 -13.44
CA VAL A 172 5.22 8.62 -13.68
C VAL A 172 4.59 9.65 -14.62
N MET A 173 4.39 10.85 -14.10
CA MET A 173 3.79 11.97 -14.79
C MET A 173 4.83 13.06 -15.01
N VAL A 174 4.73 13.77 -16.13
CA VAL A 174 5.63 14.86 -16.51
C VAL A 174 4.82 16.11 -16.81
N PHE A 175 5.35 17.27 -16.42
CA PHE A 175 4.81 18.54 -16.88
C PHE A 175 5.41 18.90 -18.24
N CYS A 176 4.55 19.09 -19.23
CA CYS A 176 4.95 19.48 -20.58
C CYS A 176 4.86 21.01 -20.69
N ASP A 177 6.01 21.68 -20.71
CA ASP A 177 6.09 23.16 -20.71
C ASP A 177 5.46 23.77 -21.97
N ARG A 178 5.53 23.11 -23.12
CA ARG A 178 4.95 23.64 -24.37
C ARG A 178 3.43 23.60 -24.35
N GLU A 179 2.85 22.48 -23.92
CA GLU A 179 1.41 22.26 -23.91
C GLU A 179 0.75 22.74 -22.60
N GLN A 180 1.56 23.17 -21.63
CA GLN A 180 1.15 23.52 -20.26
C GLN A 180 0.23 22.46 -19.65
N LYS A 181 0.56 21.17 -19.81
CA LYS A 181 -0.25 20.04 -19.31
C LYS A 181 0.58 19.05 -18.53
N TYR A 182 -0.03 18.47 -17.51
CA TYR A 182 0.50 17.32 -16.78
C TYR A 182 0.06 16.04 -17.50
N VAL A 183 1.02 15.25 -17.95
CA VAL A 183 0.79 14.08 -18.78
C VAL A 183 1.38 12.83 -18.12
N PRO A 184 0.58 11.78 -17.87
CA PRO A 184 1.10 10.50 -17.43
C PRO A 184 1.84 9.84 -18.60
N GLY A 185 3.14 9.61 -18.42
CA GLY A 185 3.97 9.04 -19.48
C GLY A 185 4.29 7.57 -19.28
N ILE A 186 4.41 7.10 -18.04
CA ILE A 186 4.82 5.73 -17.73
C ILE A 186 3.94 5.17 -16.61
N TRP A 187 3.59 3.89 -16.74
CA TRP A 187 2.91 3.12 -15.71
C TRP A 187 3.75 1.88 -15.37
N ILE A 188 4.06 1.67 -14.10
CA ILE A 188 4.91 0.56 -13.63
C ILE A 188 4.12 -0.30 -12.65
N LEU A 189 3.83 -1.55 -13.02
CA LEU A 189 3.25 -2.53 -12.12
C LEU A 189 4.34 -3.18 -11.26
N LEU A 190 4.13 -3.21 -9.94
CA LEU A 190 5.06 -3.82 -8.98
C LEU A 190 4.32 -4.79 -8.04
N THR A 191 4.92 -5.97 -7.80
CA THR A 191 4.40 -6.96 -6.84
C THR A 191 4.74 -6.65 -5.38
N GLY A 192 5.58 -5.64 -5.14
CA GLY A 192 6.03 -5.24 -3.81
C GLY A 192 6.20 -3.72 -3.70
N LYS A 193 6.40 -3.27 -2.46
CA LYS A 193 6.73 -1.87 -2.10
C LYS A 193 8.07 -1.78 -1.35
N THR A 194 8.93 -2.76 -1.58
CA THR A 194 10.23 -2.83 -0.93
C THR A 194 11.16 -1.79 -1.53
N LYS A 195 12.26 -1.52 -0.82
CA LYS A 195 13.35 -0.68 -1.35
C LYS A 195 13.87 -1.21 -2.68
N ARG A 196 13.96 -2.53 -2.84
CA ARG A 196 14.40 -3.16 -4.09
C ARG A 196 13.43 -2.91 -5.24
N CYS A 197 12.11 -2.97 -5.01
CA CYS A 197 11.11 -2.65 -6.02
C CYS A 197 11.24 -1.22 -6.55
N TYR A 198 11.38 -0.23 -5.64
CA TYR A 198 11.56 1.16 -6.06
C TYR A 198 12.91 1.38 -6.75
N TYR A 199 13.96 0.67 -6.33
CA TYR A 199 15.25 0.74 -7.00
C TYR A 199 15.15 0.27 -8.45
N GLU A 200 14.48 -0.86 -8.72
CA GLU A 200 14.30 -1.35 -10.09
C GLU A 200 13.45 -0.40 -10.94
N ALA A 201 12.35 0.12 -10.40
CA ALA A 201 11.47 1.05 -11.11
C ALA A 201 12.17 2.36 -11.49
N ILE A 202 12.82 3.02 -10.53
CA ILE A 202 13.50 4.31 -10.77
C ILE A 202 14.77 4.11 -11.60
N SER A 203 15.49 3.00 -11.40
CA SER A 203 16.64 2.64 -12.24
C SER A 203 16.24 2.43 -13.71
N TRP A 204 15.11 1.77 -13.97
CA TRP A 204 14.58 1.65 -15.33
C TRP A 204 14.21 3.02 -15.90
N PHE A 205 13.49 3.84 -15.11
CA PHE A 205 13.10 5.19 -15.53
C PHE A 205 14.30 6.07 -15.89
N ALA A 206 15.36 6.03 -15.08
CA ALA A 206 16.62 6.72 -15.31
C ALA A 206 17.27 6.35 -16.66
N ARG A 207 16.94 5.21 -17.26
CA ARG A 207 17.47 4.76 -18.56
C ARG A 207 16.41 4.64 -19.64
N CYS A 208 15.26 5.30 -19.47
CA CYS A 208 14.12 5.13 -20.38
C CYS A 208 14.34 5.80 -21.75
N LYS A 209 15.30 6.73 -21.86
CA LYS A 209 15.64 7.44 -23.10
C LYS A 209 16.48 6.59 -24.05
N LYS A 210 16.66 7.10 -25.27
CA LYS A 210 17.52 6.47 -26.28
C LYS A 210 18.97 6.50 -25.79
N ASP A 211 19.72 5.46 -26.13
CA ASP A 211 21.16 5.37 -25.88
C ASP A 211 21.55 5.38 -24.37
N GLY A 212 20.57 5.23 -23.48
CA GLY A 212 20.78 5.19 -22.02
C GLY A 212 20.98 6.56 -21.39
N GLU A 213 20.67 7.65 -22.11
CA GLU A 213 20.68 9.00 -21.54
C GLU A 213 19.74 9.10 -20.34
N MET A 214 20.17 9.88 -19.34
CA MET A 214 19.33 10.23 -18.21
C MET A 214 18.24 11.23 -18.67
N PRO A 215 17.00 11.07 -18.20
CA PRO A 215 16.02 12.16 -18.20
C PRO A 215 16.63 13.43 -17.59
N ASP A 216 16.43 14.57 -18.25
CA ASP A 216 16.82 15.89 -17.74
C ASP A 216 15.69 16.40 -16.84
N ILE A 217 15.89 16.29 -15.52
CA ILE A 217 14.85 16.54 -14.51
C ILE A 217 15.44 17.46 -13.45
N ASN A 218 14.74 18.56 -13.16
CA ASN A 218 15.10 19.47 -12.08
C ASN A 218 14.27 19.19 -10.82
N TYR A 219 13.04 18.71 -10.99
CA TYR A 219 12.06 18.58 -9.92
C TYR A 219 11.44 17.19 -9.90
N THR A 220 11.39 16.59 -8.72
CA THR A 220 10.76 15.29 -8.51
C THR A 220 9.75 15.34 -7.37
N GLY A 221 8.45 15.25 -7.69
CA GLY A 221 7.44 15.10 -6.65
C GLY A 221 7.26 13.65 -6.21
N VAL A 222 7.16 13.45 -4.90
CA VAL A 222 7.25 12.13 -4.26
C VAL A 222 6.27 11.94 -3.11
N ASP A 223 5.88 10.69 -2.90
CA ASP A 223 5.24 10.24 -1.66
C ASP A 223 6.24 10.15 -0.51
N PHE A 224 5.77 10.30 0.73
CA PHE A 224 6.58 10.25 1.95
C PHE A 224 7.00 8.82 2.34
N GLU A 225 7.68 8.12 1.43
CA GLU A 225 8.26 6.80 1.66
C GLU A 225 9.79 6.85 1.61
N PRO A 226 10.50 6.53 2.73
CA PRO A 226 11.96 6.59 2.77
C PRO A 226 12.68 5.73 1.73
N ALA A 227 12.07 4.61 1.33
CA ALA A 227 12.58 3.74 0.28
C ALA A 227 12.55 4.42 -1.10
N PHE A 228 11.52 5.23 -1.33
CA PHE A 228 11.35 6.04 -2.53
C PHE A 228 12.41 7.15 -2.59
N PHE A 229 12.59 7.89 -1.49
CA PHE A 229 13.60 8.95 -1.39
C PHE A 229 15.00 8.43 -1.73
N GLN A 230 15.37 7.28 -1.18
CA GLN A 230 16.66 6.62 -1.44
C GLN A 230 16.81 6.13 -2.88
N ALA A 231 15.71 5.86 -3.59
CA ALA A 231 15.75 5.47 -5.01
C ALA A 231 16.00 6.70 -5.88
N ILE A 232 15.28 7.80 -5.61
CA ILE A 232 15.47 9.09 -6.29
C ILE A 232 16.92 9.57 -6.10
N ASP A 233 17.43 9.65 -4.87
CA ASP A 233 18.81 10.11 -4.60
C ASP A 233 19.87 9.28 -5.33
N LYS A 234 19.61 7.98 -5.49
CA LYS A 234 20.55 7.07 -6.11
C LYS A 234 20.59 7.20 -7.62
N PHE A 235 19.44 7.41 -8.25
CA PHE A 235 19.29 7.28 -9.70
C PHE A 235 18.99 8.61 -10.42
N LEU A 236 18.33 9.56 -9.77
CA LEU A 236 17.96 10.88 -10.31
C LEU A 236 18.71 11.99 -9.54
N LYS A 237 20.05 11.93 -9.61
CA LYS A 237 20.95 12.86 -8.92
C LYS A 237 20.59 14.31 -9.24
N ASP A 238 20.83 15.20 -8.27
CA ASP A 238 20.67 16.66 -8.40
C ASP A 238 19.24 17.16 -8.66
N THR A 239 18.22 16.33 -8.40
CA THR A 239 16.80 16.73 -8.44
C THR A 239 16.34 17.37 -7.13
N PHE A 240 15.60 18.47 -7.21
CA PHE A 240 14.88 19.05 -6.08
C PHE A 240 13.63 18.21 -5.79
N ARG A 241 13.56 17.64 -4.59
CA ARG A 241 12.44 16.79 -4.17
C ARG A 241 11.32 17.61 -3.57
N VAL A 242 10.11 17.27 -3.97
CA VAL A 242 8.90 18.00 -3.60
C VAL A 242 7.91 17.03 -2.97
N GLY A 243 7.54 17.28 -1.72
CA GLY A 243 6.57 16.45 -1.02
C GLY A 243 5.16 16.75 -1.50
N CYS A 244 4.38 15.70 -1.75
CA CYS A 244 2.94 15.83 -2.02
C CYS A 244 2.21 16.32 -0.76
N ASP A 245 1.80 17.59 -0.70
CA ASP A 245 1.09 18.15 0.45
C ASP A 245 -0.26 17.45 0.77
N PHE A 246 -0.89 16.76 -0.20
CA PHE A 246 -2.00 15.85 0.10
C PHE A 246 -1.55 14.72 1.02
N HIS A 247 -0.43 14.05 0.71
CA HIS A 247 0.12 13.01 1.57
C HIS A 247 0.66 13.56 2.90
N TYR A 248 1.21 14.79 2.89
CA TYR A 248 1.59 15.52 4.10
C TYR A 248 0.41 15.75 5.04
N LYS A 249 -0.78 16.12 4.55
CA LYS A 249 -1.98 16.28 5.39
C LYS A 249 -2.70 14.98 5.70
N GLN A 250 -2.67 14.03 4.76
CA GLN A 250 -3.34 12.74 4.92
C GLN A 250 -2.72 11.91 6.06
N GLY A 251 -1.40 11.94 6.24
CA GLY A 251 -0.73 11.22 7.31
C GLY A 251 -1.15 11.66 8.72
N PRO A 252 -0.99 12.95 9.09
CA PRO A 252 -1.52 13.54 10.31
C PRO A 252 -3.02 13.30 10.49
N LYS A 253 -3.83 13.42 9.42
CA LYS A 253 -5.27 13.10 9.49
C LYS A 253 -5.49 11.65 9.91
N LYS A 254 -4.84 10.68 9.25
CA LYS A 254 -4.93 9.25 9.60
C LYS A 254 -4.52 9.02 11.06
N LYS A 255 -3.53 9.76 11.56
CA LYS A 255 -3.16 9.67 12.98
C LYS A 255 -4.24 10.21 13.91
N CYS A 256 -4.85 11.34 13.59
CA CYS A 256 -5.99 11.89 14.31
C CYS A 256 -7.16 10.91 14.35
N ASP A 257 -7.48 10.28 13.21
CA ASP A 257 -8.52 9.26 13.11
C ASP A 257 -8.19 8.03 13.99
N GLU A 258 -6.94 7.54 13.94
CA GLU A 258 -6.45 6.39 14.71
C GLU A 258 -6.58 6.59 16.23
N ILE A 259 -6.27 7.79 16.73
CA ILE A 259 -6.35 8.10 18.17
C ILE A 259 -7.73 8.61 18.60
N GLY A 260 -8.69 8.67 17.67
CA GLY A 260 -10.05 9.15 17.90
C GLY A 260 -10.08 10.63 18.31
N MET A 261 -9.30 11.49 17.65
CA MET A 261 -9.34 12.94 17.85
C MET A 261 -10.71 13.49 17.40
N PRO A 262 -11.31 14.45 18.13
CA PRO A 262 -12.55 15.10 17.69
C PRO A 262 -12.41 15.69 16.28
N LYS A 263 -13.44 15.53 15.44
CA LYS A 263 -13.41 16.00 14.05
C LYS A 263 -13.16 17.51 13.92
N PRO A 264 -13.81 18.39 14.71
CA PRO A 264 -13.57 19.83 14.61
C PRO A 264 -12.10 20.20 14.92
N LEU A 265 -11.54 19.59 15.97
CA LEU A 265 -10.13 19.79 16.32
C LEU A 265 -9.18 19.19 15.27
N THR A 266 -9.55 18.06 14.64
CA THR A 266 -8.79 17.48 13.53
C THR A 266 -8.74 18.43 12.34
N SER A 267 -9.89 18.99 11.94
CA SER A 267 -9.94 20.00 10.86
C SER A 267 -9.07 21.21 11.20
N LEU A 268 -9.16 21.71 12.44
CA LEU A 268 -8.35 22.83 12.91
C LEU A 268 -6.85 22.52 12.86
N ILE A 269 -6.42 21.36 13.36
CA ILE A 269 -5.02 20.91 13.26
C ILE A 269 -4.56 20.92 11.81
N LEU A 270 -5.32 20.31 10.89
CA LEU A 270 -4.94 20.21 9.48
C LEU A 270 -4.85 21.57 8.79
N THR A 271 -5.72 22.52 9.13
CA THR A 271 -5.63 23.91 8.64
C THR A 271 -4.36 24.58 9.12
N TYR A 272 -4.01 24.44 10.40
CA TYR A 272 -2.84 25.11 10.96
C TYR A 272 -1.51 24.46 10.57
N LEU A 273 -1.53 23.21 10.08
CA LEU A 273 -0.35 22.58 9.47
C LEU A 273 0.11 23.27 8.18
N ASP A 274 -0.70 24.13 7.56
CA ASP A 274 -0.26 25.00 6.46
C ASP A 274 0.79 26.02 6.92
N TYR A 275 0.64 26.57 8.12
CA TYR A 275 1.67 27.46 8.69
C TYR A 275 2.97 26.70 8.96
N ALA A 276 2.90 25.43 9.35
CA ALA A 276 4.10 24.64 9.60
C ALA A 276 5.05 24.65 8.41
N ARG A 277 4.49 24.63 7.18
CA ARG A 277 5.26 24.61 5.93
C ARG A 277 6.09 25.85 5.71
N VAL A 278 5.75 26.99 6.31
CA VAL A 278 6.49 28.24 6.13
C VAL A 278 7.33 28.63 7.34
N LEU A 279 7.22 27.90 8.46
CA LEU A 279 8.05 28.17 9.64
C LEU A 279 9.52 27.77 9.39
N PRO A 280 10.48 28.45 10.04
CA PRO A 280 11.89 28.10 9.92
C PRO A 280 12.16 26.63 10.27
N MET A 281 12.80 25.90 9.36
CA MET A 281 13.01 24.45 9.51
C MET A 281 13.86 24.10 10.73
N GLU A 282 14.93 24.87 10.94
CA GLU A 282 15.88 24.69 12.06
C GLU A 282 15.20 24.89 13.43
N GLU A 283 14.17 25.74 13.48
CA GLU A 283 13.43 26.04 14.71
C GLU A 283 12.20 25.15 14.89
N MET A 284 11.90 24.25 13.94
CA MET A 284 10.62 23.54 13.91
C MET A 284 10.38 22.69 15.18
N LYS A 285 11.39 21.94 15.62
CA LYS A 285 11.29 21.07 16.82
C LYS A 285 11.26 21.87 18.13
N ASP A 286 12.04 22.94 18.20
CA ASP A 286 12.24 23.67 19.45
C ASP A 286 11.26 24.83 19.67
N LYS A 287 10.71 25.40 18.60
CA LYS A 287 9.80 26.55 18.61
C LYS A 287 8.55 26.31 17.75
N GLY A 288 8.72 25.86 16.51
CA GLY A 288 7.64 25.74 15.53
C GLY A 288 6.44 24.90 16.01
N ILE A 289 6.71 23.71 16.57
CA ILE A 289 5.66 22.84 17.13
C ILE A 289 4.87 23.55 18.23
N TYR A 290 5.54 24.21 19.17
CA TYR A 290 4.87 24.88 20.29
C TYR A 290 4.07 26.11 19.83
N TYR A 291 4.55 26.78 18.78
CA TYR A 291 3.84 27.89 18.16
C TYR A 291 2.55 27.42 17.51
N LEU A 292 2.60 26.35 16.71
CA LEU A 292 1.40 25.75 16.11
C LEU A 292 0.42 25.26 17.18
N GLN A 293 0.93 24.63 18.24
CA GLN A 293 0.12 24.21 19.38
C GLN A 293 -0.61 25.40 20.03
N HIS A 294 0.06 26.54 20.19
CA HIS A 294 -0.54 27.77 20.70
C HIS A 294 -1.65 28.29 19.79
N LEU A 295 -1.38 28.45 18.50
CA LEU A 295 -2.38 28.93 17.55
C LEU A 295 -3.63 28.04 17.53
N ILE A 296 -3.44 26.72 17.50
CA ILE A 296 -4.55 25.77 17.48
C ILE A 296 -5.29 25.77 18.82
N TYR A 297 -4.57 25.83 19.95
CA TYR A 297 -5.21 25.79 21.28
C TYR A 297 -6.08 27.03 21.53
N ASP A 298 -5.62 28.21 21.14
CA ASP A 298 -6.38 29.46 21.28
C ASP A 298 -7.66 29.44 20.45
N GLN A 299 -7.64 28.81 19.28
CA GLN A 299 -8.84 28.62 18.46
C GLN A 299 -9.72 27.47 18.95
N ALA A 300 -9.13 26.44 19.57
CA ALA A 300 -9.87 25.29 20.06
C ALA A 300 -10.87 25.65 21.17
N SER A 301 -10.59 26.69 21.97
CA SER A 301 -11.55 27.20 22.97
C SER A 301 -12.83 27.81 22.37
N LEU A 302 -12.83 28.12 21.08
CA LEU A 302 -13.99 28.64 20.35
C LEU A 302 -14.81 27.53 19.68
N LEU A 303 -14.36 26.27 19.74
CA LEU A 303 -15.06 25.15 19.14
C LEU A 303 -16.25 24.74 20.02
N PRO A 304 -17.50 24.80 19.51
CA PRO A 304 -18.69 24.48 20.29
C PRO A 304 -18.76 22.98 20.64
N ASP A 305 -18.25 22.10 19.78
CA ASP A 305 -18.46 20.64 19.87
C ASP A 305 -17.30 19.90 20.57
N LEU A 306 -16.72 20.50 21.61
CA LEU A 306 -15.77 19.83 22.51
C LEU A 306 -16.45 19.47 23.84
N ASP A 307 -17.60 18.80 23.75
CA ASP A 307 -18.51 18.51 24.86
C ASP A 307 -17.83 17.76 26.04
N ASP A 308 -16.85 16.90 25.75
CA ASP A 308 -16.08 16.15 26.75
C ASP A 308 -14.85 16.92 27.28
N GLY A 309 -14.70 18.18 26.90
CA GLY A 309 -13.53 19.01 27.18
C GLY A 309 -12.34 18.72 26.26
N PHE A 310 -11.23 19.43 26.50
CA PHE A 310 -10.06 19.35 25.63
C PHE A 310 -9.32 18.00 25.76
N PRO A 311 -9.01 17.29 24.66
CA PRO A 311 -8.47 15.93 24.71
C PRO A 311 -6.94 15.91 24.93
N TYR A 312 -6.48 16.32 26.13
CA TYR A 312 -5.06 16.49 26.46
C TYR A 312 -4.18 15.27 26.17
N ALA A 313 -4.63 14.05 26.49
CA ALA A 313 -3.86 12.84 26.24
C ALA A 313 -3.67 12.57 24.73
N LYS A 314 -4.75 12.69 23.93
CA LYS A 314 -4.69 12.51 22.47
C LYS A 314 -3.84 13.58 21.81
N TRP A 315 -3.92 14.83 22.29
CA TRP A 315 -3.08 15.94 21.86
C TRP A 315 -1.58 15.64 21.99
N LEU A 316 -1.16 15.17 23.16
CA LEU A 316 0.24 14.82 23.40
C LEU A 316 0.71 13.68 22.48
N VAL A 317 -0.13 12.66 22.28
CA VAL A 317 0.18 11.53 21.38
C VAL A 317 0.32 11.99 19.93
N PHE A 318 -0.56 12.91 19.47
CA PHE A 318 -0.50 13.45 18.12
C PHE A 318 0.80 14.23 17.89
N TRP A 319 1.15 15.16 18.78
CA TRP A 319 2.34 15.99 18.59
C TRP A 319 3.66 15.23 18.76
N GLU A 320 3.71 14.23 19.65
CA GLU A 320 4.85 13.31 19.71
C GLU A 320 5.00 12.50 18.41
N TYR A 321 3.88 12.07 17.82
CA TYR A 321 3.90 11.45 16.50
C TYR A 321 4.37 12.42 15.43
N PHE A 322 3.84 13.65 15.42
CA PHE A 322 4.16 14.66 14.42
C PHE A 322 5.66 15.01 14.44
N GLU A 323 6.20 15.30 15.61
CA GLU A 323 7.64 15.54 15.80
C GLU A 323 8.49 14.36 15.31
N ARG A 324 8.12 13.14 15.71
CA ARG A 324 8.90 11.93 15.39
C ARG A 324 8.90 11.57 13.90
N VAL A 325 7.79 11.83 13.21
CA VAL A 325 7.58 11.37 11.82
C VAL A 325 7.79 12.50 10.82
N TRP A 326 7.14 13.64 11.06
CA TRP A 326 7.10 14.74 10.10
C TRP A 326 8.24 15.74 10.31
N CYS A 327 8.78 15.87 11.52
CA CYS A 327 9.96 16.71 11.78
C CYS A 327 11.28 15.96 11.63
N ARG A 328 11.34 14.85 10.89
CA ARG A 328 12.63 14.25 10.51
C ARG A 328 13.29 15.10 9.44
N ASP A 329 14.62 15.19 9.45
CA ASP A 329 15.34 16.09 8.56
C ASP A 329 15.11 15.75 7.07
N ASP A 330 14.99 14.46 6.75
CA ASP A 330 14.66 13.97 5.40
C ASP A 330 13.23 14.28 4.95
N PHE A 331 12.30 14.46 5.90
CA PHE A 331 10.91 14.84 5.59
C PHE A 331 10.77 16.36 5.54
N LEU A 332 11.37 17.08 6.51
CA LEU A 332 11.37 18.54 6.58
C LEU A 332 11.84 19.16 5.28
N ALA A 333 12.97 18.67 4.74
CA ALA A 333 13.54 19.14 3.48
C ALA A 333 12.62 18.94 2.25
N VAL A 334 11.55 18.16 2.39
CA VAL A 334 10.64 17.77 1.31
C VAL A 334 9.27 18.45 1.43
N TRP A 335 8.77 18.70 2.65
CA TRP A 335 7.46 19.36 2.84
C TRP A 335 7.53 20.84 3.23
N SER A 336 8.68 21.31 3.72
CA SER A 336 8.88 22.72 4.05
C SER A 336 9.00 23.59 2.80
N LEU A 337 8.54 24.83 2.92
CA LEU A 337 8.66 25.93 1.97
C LEU A 337 9.68 26.98 2.42
N ASP A 338 10.24 26.83 3.63
CA ASP A 338 11.23 27.73 4.18
C ASP A 338 12.50 27.79 3.31
N GLY A 339 12.96 29.00 3.02
CA GLY A 339 14.14 29.25 2.19
C GLY A 339 13.99 28.89 0.70
N LEU A 340 12.80 28.52 0.23
CA LEU A 340 12.55 28.24 -1.19
C LEU A 340 12.25 29.52 -1.97
N ASP A 341 12.69 29.55 -3.24
CA ASP A 341 12.29 30.59 -4.20
C ASP A 341 10.83 30.41 -4.66
N GLU A 342 10.27 31.46 -5.29
CA GLU A 342 8.87 31.48 -5.72
C GLU A 342 8.52 30.34 -6.69
N GLU A 343 9.46 29.97 -7.57
CA GLU A 343 9.30 28.85 -8.52
C GLU A 343 9.08 27.53 -7.76
N LYS A 344 9.97 27.19 -6.82
CA LYS A 344 9.86 25.95 -6.02
C LYS A 344 8.61 25.92 -5.17
N VAL A 345 8.22 27.05 -4.60
CA VAL A 345 7.00 27.16 -3.80
C VAL A 345 5.75 26.93 -4.66
N GLU A 346 5.69 27.49 -5.88
CA GLU A 346 4.60 27.22 -6.81
C GLU A 346 4.52 25.73 -7.20
N LEU A 347 5.67 25.12 -7.51
CA LEU A 347 5.77 23.71 -7.92
C LEU A 347 5.23 22.75 -6.85
N GLN A 348 5.55 23.01 -5.59
CA GLN A 348 5.11 22.19 -4.47
C GLN A 348 3.61 22.24 -4.21
N ASN A 349 2.94 23.30 -4.65
CA ASN A 349 1.52 23.43 -4.45
C ASN A 349 0.67 22.96 -5.64
N LYS A 350 1.21 22.98 -6.87
CA LYS A 350 0.51 22.49 -8.07
C LYS A 350 0.33 20.97 -8.09
N THR A 351 1.18 20.23 -7.37
CA THR A 351 1.34 18.78 -7.46
C THR A 351 0.17 17.95 -6.93
N ASN A 352 -0.47 18.41 -5.85
CA ASN A 352 -1.40 17.57 -5.09
C ASN A 352 -2.71 17.29 -5.80
N CYS A 353 -3.25 18.28 -6.49
CA CYS A 353 -4.57 18.17 -7.09
C CYS A 353 -4.55 17.34 -8.37
N ILE A 354 -3.43 17.32 -9.09
CA ILE A 354 -3.38 16.82 -10.47
C ILE A 354 -3.18 15.30 -10.49
N LEU A 355 -2.20 14.79 -9.75
CA LEU A 355 -1.95 13.35 -9.64
C LEU A 355 -3.13 12.61 -8.98
N GLU A 356 -3.71 13.18 -7.91
CA GLU A 356 -4.85 12.56 -7.24
C GLU A 356 -6.08 12.51 -8.17
N ARG A 357 -6.36 13.61 -8.88
CA ARG A 357 -7.43 13.67 -9.88
C ARG A 357 -7.20 12.65 -10.99
N TYR A 358 -5.96 12.53 -11.45
CA TYR A 358 -5.59 11.53 -12.44
C TYR A 358 -5.84 10.10 -11.95
N ASN A 359 -5.35 9.75 -10.76
CA ASN A 359 -5.55 8.44 -10.17
C ASN A 359 -7.03 8.10 -10.01
N ARG A 360 -7.84 9.08 -9.60
CA ARG A 360 -9.29 8.91 -9.49
C ARG A 360 -9.91 8.58 -10.84
N ARG A 361 -9.62 9.37 -11.88
CA ARG A 361 -10.09 9.14 -13.25
C ARG A 361 -9.64 7.78 -13.79
N LEU A 362 -8.37 7.43 -13.55
CA LEU A 362 -7.83 6.15 -13.97
C LEU A 362 -8.56 4.99 -13.25
N ASN A 363 -8.79 5.11 -11.94
CA ASN A 363 -9.51 4.11 -11.16
C ASN A 363 -10.95 3.92 -11.63
N GLU A 364 -11.64 5.00 -12.04
CA GLU A 364 -13.01 4.97 -12.58
C GLU A 364 -13.13 4.16 -13.87
N LYS A 365 -12.04 4.01 -14.64
CA LYS A 365 -12.01 3.17 -15.85
C LYS A 365 -12.15 1.67 -15.55
N PHE A 366 -11.94 1.26 -14.29
CA PHE A 366 -11.94 -0.15 -13.91
C PHE A 366 -13.19 -0.50 -13.09
N PRO A 367 -14.14 -1.28 -13.64
CA PRO A 367 -15.39 -1.60 -12.95
C PRO A 367 -15.22 -2.57 -11.77
N ARG A 368 -14.07 -3.25 -11.67
CA ARG A 368 -13.76 -4.20 -10.60
C ARG A 368 -12.42 -3.83 -9.96
N ARG A 369 -12.32 -4.06 -8.65
CA ARG A 369 -11.03 -4.14 -7.97
C ARG A 369 -10.23 -5.30 -8.55
N HIS A 370 -8.96 -5.04 -8.87
CA HIS A 370 -8.04 -6.02 -9.45
C HIS A 370 -8.52 -6.59 -10.81
N PRO A 371 -8.54 -5.77 -11.88
CA PRO A 371 -8.88 -6.22 -13.22
C PRO A 371 -7.91 -7.31 -13.70
N ASN A 372 -8.35 -8.09 -14.69
CA ASN A 372 -7.45 -9.02 -15.40
C ASN A 372 -6.32 -8.24 -16.09
N LEU A 373 -5.10 -8.78 -16.09
CA LEU A 373 -3.92 -8.08 -16.60
C LEU A 373 -4.02 -7.70 -18.10
N LEU A 374 -4.63 -8.53 -18.94
CA LEU A 374 -4.82 -8.20 -20.36
C LEU A 374 -5.82 -7.05 -20.54
N ALA A 375 -6.92 -7.08 -19.79
CA ALA A 375 -7.91 -5.99 -19.79
C ALA A 375 -7.28 -4.70 -19.25
N PHE A 376 -6.47 -4.80 -18.20
CA PHE A 376 -5.73 -3.69 -17.63
C PHE A 376 -4.76 -3.06 -18.65
N ALA A 377 -3.94 -3.89 -19.31
CA ALA A 377 -3.02 -3.43 -20.35
C ALA A 377 -3.77 -2.74 -21.50
N LYS A 378 -4.91 -3.30 -21.93
CA LYS A 378 -5.75 -2.67 -22.96
C LYS A 378 -6.27 -1.29 -22.52
N SER A 379 -6.80 -1.18 -21.31
CA SER A 379 -7.28 0.11 -20.78
C SER A 379 -6.17 1.15 -20.61
N LEU A 380 -4.96 0.74 -20.20
CA LEU A 380 -3.81 1.65 -20.17
C LEU A 380 -3.34 2.03 -21.57
N PHE A 381 -3.45 1.14 -22.55
CA PHE A 381 -3.13 1.47 -23.94
C PHE A 381 -4.09 2.55 -24.47
N GLU A 382 -5.39 2.37 -24.27
CA GLU A 382 -6.42 3.38 -24.61
C GLU A 382 -6.18 4.70 -23.89
N GLU A 383 -5.76 4.65 -22.61
CA GLU A 383 -5.35 5.82 -21.85
C GLU A 383 -4.14 6.53 -22.47
N SER A 384 -3.12 5.78 -22.90
CA SER A 384 -1.95 6.34 -23.56
C SER A 384 -2.30 7.00 -24.90
N THR A 385 -3.21 6.40 -25.66
CA THR A 385 -3.71 6.98 -26.93
C THR A 385 -4.46 8.28 -26.67
N HIS A 386 -5.31 8.33 -25.64
CA HIS A 386 -6.00 9.56 -25.28
C HIS A 386 -5.03 10.71 -24.99
N TRP A 387 -3.95 10.48 -24.24
CA TRP A 387 -2.98 11.52 -23.95
C TRP A 387 -2.14 11.95 -25.15
N ILE A 388 -1.79 11.01 -26.03
CA ILE A 388 -1.14 11.35 -27.29
C ILE A 388 -2.03 12.26 -28.13
N ASN A 389 -3.32 11.93 -28.26
CA ASN A 389 -4.26 12.77 -29.00
C ASN A 389 -4.43 14.16 -28.36
N VAL A 390 -4.52 14.25 -27.03
CA VAL A 390 -4.59 15.55 -26.32
C VAL A 390 -3.36 16.41 -26.64
N LEU A 391 -2.16 15.81 -26.67
CA LEU A 391 -0.94 16.55 -27.03
C LEU A 391 -0.96 17.01 -28.49
N ASP A 392 -1.39 16.15 -29.41
CA ASP A 392 -1.51 16.49 -30.84
C ASP A 392 -2.57 17.60 -31.06
N ASP A 393 -3.71 17.54 -30.37
CA ASP A 393 -4.78 18.52 -30.45
C ASP A 393 -4.34 19.89 -29.89
N VAL A 394 -3.60 19.93 -28.78
CA VAL A 394 -3.00 21.19 -28.28
C VAL A 394 -1.98 21.74 -29.26
N ALA A 395 -1.08 20.89 -29.78
CA ALA A 395 -0.09 21.30 -30.76
C ALA A 395 -0.71 21.84 -32.06
N ALA A 396 -1.90 21.36 -32.42
CA ALA A 396 -2.70 21.82 -33.55
C ALA A 396 -3.62 23.02 -33.22
N GLY A 397 -3.67 23.47 -31.97
CA GLY A 397 -4.55 24.56 -31.52
C GLY A 397 -6.04 24.18 -31.44
N LEU A 398 -6.37 22.89 -31.42
CA LEU A 398 -7.73 22.35 -31.32
C LEU A 398 -8.20 22.22 -29.87
N GLU A 399 -7.27 22.12 -28.92
CA GLU A 399 -7.52 22.13 -27.48
C GLU A 399 -6.71 23.25 -26.81
N SER A 400 -7.25 23.87 -25.76
CA SER A 400 -6.54 24.89 -25.01
C SER A 400 -5.43 24.30 -24.13
N GLU A 401 -4.37 25.07 -23.96
CA GLU A 401 -3.35 24.87 -22.93
C GLU A 401 -3.98 24.71 -21.53
N GLY A 402 -3.28 23.99 -20.64
CA GLY A 402 -3.75 23.82 -19.26
C GLY A 402 -3.62 25.12 -18.47
N SER A 403 -4.67 25.46 -17.71
CA SER A 403 -4.63 26.54 -16.73
C SER A 403 -4.69 25.95 -15.32
N TYR A 404 -3.75 26.36 -14.47
CA TYR A 404 -3.65 25.91 -13.08
C TYR A 404 -3.61 27.13 -12.16
N GLU A 405 -4.54 27.19 -11.21
CA GLU A 405 -4.55 28.27 -10.22
C GLU A 405 -3.24 28.29 -9.42
N LYS A 406 -2.69 29.49 -9.22
CA LYS A 406 -1.57 29.67 -8.30
C LYS A 406 -2.08 29.42 -6.88
N ALA A 407 -1.34 28.60 -6.15
CA ALA A 407 -1.68 28.34 -4.77
C ALA A 407 -1.44 29.58 -3.91
N LYS A 408 -2.37 29.84 -2.99
CA LYS A 408 -2.21 30.88 -1.97
C LYS A 408 -1.33 30.34 -0.85
N ILE A 409 -0.11 30.86 -0.75
CA ILE A 409 0.82 30.50 0.33
C ILE A 409 0.58 31.44 1.51
N VAL A 410 0.42 30.87 2.70
CA VAL A 410 0.35 31.65 3.94
C VAL A 410 1.74 32.20 4.25
N SER A 411 1.84 33.48 4.64
CA SER A 411 3.10 34.03 5.12
C SER A 411 3.40 33.54 6.54
N VAL A 412 4.67 33.56 6.93
CA VAL A 412 5.05 33.40 8.34
C VAL A 412 4.28 34.44 9.16
N PRO A 413 3.52 34.03 10.19
CA PRO A 413 2.81 35.00 11.01
C PRO A 413 3.78 35.92 11.75
N GLY A 414 3.51 37.23 11.77
CA GLY A 414 4.37 38.21 12.45
C GLY A 414 4.59 37.92 13.94
N THR A 415 3.61 37.27 14.57
CA THR A 415 3.67 36.81 15.98
C THR A 415 4.67 35.67 16.22
N TYR A 416 5.27 35.08 15.18
CA TYR A 416 6.24 34.01 15.34
C TYR A 416 7.58 34.50 15.92
N ALA A 417 8.03 35.70 15.52
CA ALA A 417 9.32 36.23 15.97
C ALA A 417 9.36 36.35 17.51
N ASP A 418 8.32 36.96 18.08
CA ASP A 418 8.22 37.27 19.51
C ASP A 418 7.60 36.13 20.34
N PHE A 419 7.43 34.94 19.77
CA PHE A 419 6.77 33.83 20.45
C PHE A 419 7.57 33.33 21.67
N ASP A 420 6.97 33.42 22.87
CA ASP A 420 7.56 32.96 24.13
C ASP A 420 7.60 31.42 24.23
N THR A 421 8.62 30.87 23.59
CA THR A 421 8.84 29.43 23.51
C THR A 421 9.01 28.79 24.89
N LYS A 422 9.65 29.48 25.84
CA LYS A 422 9.91 28.95 27.19
C LYS A 422 8.60 28.75 27.95
N LYS A 423 7.69 29.74 27.90
CA LYS A 423 6.36 29.65 28.50
C LYS A 423 5.55 28.52 27.88
N TYR A 424 5.43 28.47 26.56
CA TYR A 424 4.54 27.50 25.89
C TYR A 424 5.08 26.07 25.90
N LYS A 425 6.41 25.87 25.92
CA LYS A 425 7.02 24.55 26.17
C LYS A 425 6.63 23.99 27.55
N LYS A 426 6.51 24.84 28.57
CA LYS A 426 6.02 24.44 29.90
C LYS A 426 4.52 24.13 29.88
N VAL A 427 3.72 24.93 29.17
CA VAL A 427 2.26 24.73 29.03
C VAL A 427 1.97 23.41 28.33
N PHE A 428 2.45 23.23 27.10
CA PHE A 428 2.12 22.06 26.28
C PHE A 428 2.94 20.81 26.63
N GLY A 429 4.06 20.97 27.35
CA GLY A 429 4.79 19.86 27.94
C GLY A 429 4.20 19.44 29.29
N ALA A 430 4.75 20.00 30.37
CA ALA A 430 4.42 19.60 31.74
C ALA A 430 2.97 19.91 32.14
N GLY A 431 2.42 21.04 31.67
CA GLY A 431 1.05 21.46 31.97
C GLY A 431 0.02 20.50 31.40
N PHE A 432 0.11 20.20 30.10
CA PHE A 432 -0.82 19.28 29.43
C PHE A 432 -0.67 17.84 29.92
N ARG A 433 0.54 17.40 30.26
CA ARG A 433 0.74 16.09 30.92
C ARG A 433 0.01 16.02 32.26
N LYS A 434 0.09 17.07 33.09
CA LYS A 434 -0.64 17.13 34.36
C LYS A 434 -2.16 17.08 34.12
N LYS A 435 -2.68 17.84 33.15
CA LYS A 435 -4.11 17.84 32.79
C LYS A 435 -4.58 16.52 32.19
N ALA A 436 -3.69 15.76 31.55
CA ALA A 436 -3.94 14.41 31.06
C ALA A 436 -3.75 13.32 32.14
N GLU A 437 -3.49 13.69 33.39
CA GLU A 437 -3.16 12.77 34.50
C GLU A 437 -1.96 11.85 34.20
N LEU A 438 -1.04 12.31 33.36
CA LEU A 438 0.19 11.61 33.02
C LEU A 438 1.34 12.05 33.95
N PRO A 439 2.23 11.13 34.36
CA PRO A 439 3.36 11.46 35.21
C PRO A 439 4.30 12.48 34.55
N LYS A 440 4.87 13.40 35.36
CA LYS A 440 5.77 14.48 34.89
C LYS A 440 7.01 13.98 34.12
N LYS A 441 7.41 12.73 34.32
CA LYS A 441 8.43 12.02 33.55
C LYS A 441 7.76 10.95 32.70
N ALA A 442 7.81 11.12 31.38
CA ALA A 442 7.38 10.08 30.45
C ALA A 442 8.25 8.83 30.62
N PHE A 443 7.59 7.67 30.60
CA PHE A 443 7.96 6.54 29.76
C PHE A 443 9.47 6.47 29.45
N ASN A 444 10.23 5.89 30.38
CA ASN A 444 11.64 5.63 30.15
C ASN A 444 11.74 4.73 28.90
N ARG A 445 12.26 5.28 27.79
CA ARG A 445 12.39 4.60 26.48
C ARG A 445 13.06 3.22 26.62
N LYS A 446 13.92 3.04 27.62
CA LYS A 446 14.57 1.76 27.96
C LYS A 446 13.58 0.73 28.52
N THR A 447 12.60 1.14 29.32
CA THR A 447 11.60 0.24 29.91
C THR A 447 10.59 -0.23 28.88
N SER A 448 10.14 0.65 27.98
CA SER A 448 9.26 0.27 26.86
C SER A 448 9.90 -0.74 25.89
N ALA A 449 11.19 -0.57 25.58
CA ALA A 449 11.93 -1.53 24.77
C ALA A 449 12.12 -2.87 25.50
N LYS A 450 12.44 -2.83 26.81
CA LYS A 450 12.50 -4.04 27.67
C LYS A 450 11.15 -4.75 27.75
N ASP A 451 10.05 -4.02 27.91
CA ASP A 451 8.70 -4.57 28.03
C ASP A 451 8.21 -5.15 26.70
N LYS A 452 8.51 -4.49 25.57
CA LYS A 452 8.27 -5.07 24.22
C LYS A 452 9.09 -6.35 24.00
N LYS A 453 10.36 -6.36 24.39
CA LYS A 453 11.25 -7.52 24.25
C LYS A 453 10.81 -8.67 25.17
N ALA A 454 10.38 -8.37 26.39
CA ALA A 454 9.83 -9.34 27.33
C ALA A 454 8.48 -9.91 26.88
N LYS A 455 7.61 -9.09 26.28
CA LYS A 455 6.32 -9.52 25.72
C LYS A 455 6.51 -10.41 24.49
N ALA A 456 7.47 -10.09 23.62
CA ALA A 456 7.86 -10.93 22.49
C ALA A 456 8.46 -12.27 22.96
N ALA A 457 9.35 -12.26 23.94
CA ALA A 457 9.92 -13.49 24.52
C ALA A 457 8.86 -14.39 25.15
N ARG A 458 7.87 -13.82 25.86
CA ARG A 458 6.73 -14.58 26.42
C ARG A 458 5.81 -15.16 25.35
N ALA A 459 5.64 -14.47 24.22
CA ALA A 459 4.86 -14.98 23.09
C ALA A 459 5.57 -16.16 22.41
N ILE A 460 6.89 -16.06 22.20
CA ILE A 460 7.72 -17.14 21.66
C ILE A 460 7.73 -18.36 22.60
N ALA A 461 7.86 -18.14 23.92
CA ALA A 461 7.81 -19.22 24.91
C ALA A 461 6.43 -19.91 25.03
N LYS A 462 5.35 -19.23 24.62
CA LYS A 462 4.00 -19.82 24.53
C LYS A 462 3.76 -20.60 23.24
N MET A 463 4.54 -20.35 22.19
CA MET A 463 4.46 -21.06 20.91
C MET A 463 5.32 -22.33 20.90
N GLY A 464 6.26 -22.47 21.84
CA GLY A 464 7.12 -23.64 22.00
C GLY A 464 6.69 -24.61 23.12
N LYS A 465 5.42 -24.60 23.54
CA LYS A 465 4.85 -25.56 24.50
C LYS A 465 3.66 -26.31 23.91
#